data_AF-A0A439U1N5-F1
#
_entry.id   AF-A0A439U1N5-F1
#
_cell.length_a   1.000
_cell.length_b   1.000
_cell.length_c   1.000
_cell.angle_alpha   90.00
_cell.angle_beta   90.00
_cell.angle_gamma   90.00
#
_symmetry.space_group_name_H-M   'P 1'
#
loop_
_entity.id
_entity.type
_entity.pdbx_description
1 polymer ?
#
loop_
_entity_poly.entity_id
_entity_poly.type
_entity_poly.pdbx_seq_one_letter_code
_entity_poly.pdbx_strand_id
1 'polypeptide(L)'
;MDAVRSLEDAAAQMRRLIPMVDDSPFNAPQANIVRSLFANIEIYGDLRDSKSIREVYTAFADNTEAFGRLFGDVYKDNDHVYESIHDSLEAYLKLAQAVVMLGRAAR
;
A
#
# COMPACT_ATOMS: atom_id res chain seq x y z
N MET A 1 -18.82 -13.34 -0.10
CA MET A 1 -18.31 -12.17 0.65
C MET A 1 -17.85 -11.17 -0.38
N ASP A 2 -18.43 -9.97 -0.43
CA ASP A 2 -18.05 -8.93 -1.38
C ASP A 2 -16.58 -8.56 -1.19
N ALA A 3 -15.78 -8.62 -2.26
CA ALA A 3 -14.36 -8.27 -2.24
C ALA A 3 -14.11 -6.86 -1.67
N VAL A 4 -15.07 -5.96 -1.86
CA VAL A 4 -15.10 -4.59 -1.30
C VAL A 4 -15.06 -4.62 0.23
N ARG A 5 -15.97 -5.37 0.87
CA ARG A 5 -15.99 -5.52 2.33
C ARG A 5 -14.69 -6.12 2.85
N SER A 6 -14.07 -7.04 2.11
CA SER A 6 -12.80 -7.64 2.53
C SER A 6 -11.62 -6.66 2.53
N LEU A 7 -11.61 -5.65 1.65
CA LEU A 7 -10.55 -4.65 1.59
C LEU A 7 -10.70 -3.60 2.68
N GLU A 8 -11.93 -3.13 2.94
CA GLU A 8 -12.23 -2.23 4.06
C GLU A 8 -11.90 -2.88 5.41
N ASP A 9 -12.30 -4.15 5.60
CA ASP A 9 -11.97 -4.93 6.79
C ASP A 9 -10.46 -5.14 6.94
N ALA A 10 -9.75 -5.40 5.83
CA ALA A 10 -8.30 -5.53 5.84
C ALA A 10 -7.62 -4.20 6.24
N ALA A 11 -8.05 -3.08 5.68
CA ALA A 11 -7.52 -1.76 6.05
C ALA A 11 -7.76 -1.46 7.54
N ALA A 12 -8.96 -1.78 8.06
CA ALA A 12 -9.26 -1.63 9.48
C ALA A 12 -8.35 -2.49 10.37
N GLN A 13 -8.04 -3.72 9.95
CA GLN A 13 -7.08 -4.59 10.65
C GLN A 13 -5.66 -4.01 10.60
N MET A 14 -5.21 -3.54 9.43
CA MET A 14 -3.90 -2.89 9.29
C MET A 14 -3.79 -1.68 10.21
N ARG A 15 -4.81 -0.82 10.27
CA ARG A 15 -4.82 0.36 11.16
C ARG A 15 -4.63 0.00 12.64
N ARG A 16 -5.18 -1.13 13.09
CA ARG A 16 -4.98 -1.63 14.47
C ARG A 16 -3.54 -2.08 14.74
N LEU A 17 -2.82 -2.51 13.70
CA LEU A 17 -1.44 -2.97 13.78
C LEU A 17 -0.43 -1.83 13.69
N ILE A 18 -0.78 -0.67 13.12
CA ILE A 18 0.13 0.49 12.97
C ILE A 18 0.90 0.83 14.27
N PRO A 19 0.28 0.90 15.46
CA PRO A 19 1.02 1.21 16.70
C PRO A 19 2.08 0.17 17.07
N MET A 20 1.95 -1.05 16.55
CA MET A 20 2.88 -2.17 16.77
C MET A 20 3.98 -2.25 15.68
N VAL A 21 3.88 -1.45 14.62
CA VAL A 21 4.89 -1.38 13.56
C VAL A 21 6.07 -0.54 14.03
N ASP A 22 7.29 -1.03 13.77
CA ASP A 22 8.53 -0.34 14.05
C ASP A 22 8.61 1.01 13.32
N ASP A 23 8.96 2.05 14.07
CA ASP A 23 9.12 3.42 13.57
C ASP A 23 10.58 3.86 13.50
N SER A 24 11.50 2.92 13.74
CA SER A 24 12.92 3.19 13.60
C SER A 24 13.20 3.70 12.17
N PRO A 25 14.01 4.77 12.03
CA PRO A 25 14.40 5.25 10.73
C PRO A 25 15.06 4.13 9.92
N PHE A 26 14.81 4.13 8.61
CA PHE A 26 15.39 3.16 7.71
C PHE A 26 16.91 3.14 7.81
N ASN A 27 17.47 1.93 7.83
CA ASN A 27 18.87 1.73 7.50
C ASN A 27 19.10 1.91 5.99
N ALA A 28 20.36 2.03 5.58
CA ALA A 28 20.70 2.29 4.17
C ALA A 28 20.12 1.24 3.19
N PRO A 29 20.14 -0.08 3.47
CA PRO A 29 19.44 -1.08 2.65
C PRO A 29 17.94 -0.82 2.49
N GLN A 30 17.23 -0.54 3.59
CA GLN A 30 15.78 -0.28 3.56
C GLN A 30 15.43 0.98 2.77
N ALA A 31 16.19 2.07 2.96
CA ALA A 31 16.01 3.31 2.22
C ALA A 31 16.22 3.12 0.71
N ASN A 32 17.18 2.28 0.30
CA ASN A 32 17.42 1.96 -1.11
C ASN A 32 16.27 1.13 -1.71
N ILE A 33 15.70 0.19 -0.95
CA ILE A 33 14.52 -0.59 -1.39
C ILE A 33 13.34 0.34 -1.66
N VAL A 34 13.02 1.23 -0.71
CA VAL A 34 11.92 2.21 -0.85
C VAL A 34 12.15 3.11 -2.06
N ARG A 35 13.34 3.71 -2.18
CA ARG A 35 13.66 4.56 -3.33
C ARG A 35 13.54 3.85 -4.66
N SER A 36 13.99 2.60 -4.74
CA SER A 36 13.94 1.81 -5.98
C SER A 36 12.50 1.44 -6.36
N LEU A 37 11.71 0.98 -5.39
CA LEU A 37 10.33 0.53 -5.62
C LEU A 37 9.40 1.69 -6.01
N PHE A 38 9.60 2.87 -5.42
CA PHE A 38 8.76 4.04 -5.66
C PHE A 38 9.38 5.06 -6.65
N ALA A 39 10.55 4.77 -7.25
CA ALA A 39 11.23 5.69 -8.17
C ALA A 39 10.36 6.14 -9.35
N ASN A 40 9.47 5.25 -9.83
CA ASN A 40 8.69 5.43 -11.05
C ASN A 40 7.18 5.49 -10.78
N ILE A 41 6.74 5.65 -9.52
CA ILE A 41 5.32 5.72 -9.19
C ILE A 41 4.98 7.16 -8.82
N GLU A 42 4.55 7.95 -9.80
CA GLU A 42 4.16 9.36 -9.58
C GLU A 42 3.01 9.50 -8.58
N ILE A 43 2.10 8.52 -8.55
CA ILE A 43 0.91 8.49 -7.68
C ILE A 43 1.30 8.39 -6.18
N TYR A 44 2.53 7.97 -5.88
CA TYR A 44 3.04 7.75 -4.54
C TYR A 44 4.36 8.48 -4.27
N GLY A 45 4.53 9.69 -4.81
CA GLY A 45 5.73 10.50 -4.58
C GLY A 45 6.13 10.59 -3.10
N ASP A 46 5.14 10.70 -2.21
CA ASP A 46 5.34 10.79 -0.76
C ASP A 46 5.91 9.49 -0.13
N LEU A 47 5.70 8.32 -0.76
CA LEU A 47 6.22 7.04 -0.29
C LEU A 47 7.72 6.87 -0.57
N ARG A 48 8.24 7.53 -1.61
CA ARG A 48 9.69 7.55 -1.88
C ARG A 48 10.46 8.21 -0.74
N ASP A 49 9.84 9.17 -0.07
CA ASP A 49 10.43 9.97 1.00
C ASP A 49 10.10 9.43 2.39
N SER A 50 9.39 8.29 2.47
CA SER A 50 9.11 7.62 3.74
C SER A 50 10.41 7.27 4.48
N LYS A 51 10.38 7.44 5.79
CA LYS A 51 11.55 7.31 6.67
C LYS A 51 11.51 6.06 7.53
N SER A 52 10.36 5.41 7.68
CA SER A 52 10.21 4.21 8.52
C SER A 52 9.25 3.19 7.91
N ILE A 53 9.31 1.95 8.40
CA ILE A 53 8.38 0.88 8.00
C ILE A 53 6.95 1.29 8.36
N ARG A 54 6.76 1.97 9.49
CA ARG A 54 5.46 2.49 9.91
C ARG A 54 4.85 3.45 8.90
N GLU A 55 5.62 4.38 8.34
CA GLU A 55 5.11 5.30 7.32
C GLU A 55 4.66 4.55 6.06
N VAL A 56 5.48 3.62 5.56
CA VAL A 56 5.13 2.78 4.39
C VAL A 56 3.90 1.91 4.66
N TYR A 57 3.81 1.32 5.85
CA TYR A 57 2.68 0.48 6.26
C TYR A 57 1.38 1.31 6.44
N THR A 58 1.50 2.54 6.92
CA THR A 58 0.36 3.46 7.05
C THR A 58 -0.19 3.80 5.68
N ALA A 59 0.67 4.17 4.74
CA ALA A 59 0.26 4.40 3.35
C ALA A 59 -0.35 3.15 2.71
N PHE A 60 0.14 1.95 3.06
CA PHE A 60 -0.47 0.70 2.60
C PHE A 60 -1.89 0.51 3.15
N ALA A 61 -2.13 0.80 4.41
CA ALA A 61 -3.47 0.77 5.00
C ALA A 61 -4.42 1.78 4.33
N ASP A 62 -3.96 3.02 4.12
CA ASP A 62 -4.74 4.07 3.47
C ASP A 62 -5.09 3.70 2.02
N ASN A 63 -4.13 3.16 1.27
CA ASN A 63 -4.36 2.70 -0.10
C ASN A 63 -5.28 1.47 -0.15
N THR A 64 -5.18 0.55 0.81
CA THR A 64 -6.08 -0.60 0.89
C THR A 64 -7.53 -0.15 1.06
N GLU A 65 -7.77 0.86 1.90
CA GLU A 65 -9.11 1.44 2.09
C GLU A 65 -9.60 2.17 0.83
N ALA A 66 -8.76 3.02 0.23
CA ALA A 66 -9.09 3.74 -0.98
C ALA A 66 -9.44 2.78 -2.13
N PHE A 67 -8.66 1.70 -2.26
CA PHE A 67 -8.86 0.68 -3.28
C PHE A 67 -10.14 -0.15 -3.05
N GLY A 68 -10.48 -0.43 -1.79
CA GLY A 68 -11.77 -1.04 -1.43
C GLY A 68 -12.95 -0.19 -1.89
N ARG A 69 -12.93 1.12 -1.61
CA ARG A 69 -13.97 2.06 -2.06
C ARG A 69 -14.04 2.17 -3.58
N LEU A 70 -12.88 2.31 -4.23
CA LEU A 70 -12.79 2.44 -5.69
C LEU A 70 -13.34 1.19 -6.39
N PHE A 71 -13.03 -0.02 -5.89
CA PHE A 71 -13.66 -1.24 -6.38
C PHE A 71 -15.17 -1.26 -6.12
N GLY A 72 -15.63 -0.79 -4.96
CA GLY A 72 -17.06 -0.76 -4.62
C GLY A 72 -17.89 0.19 -5.46
N ASP A 73 -17.29 1.27 -5.95
CA ASP A 73 -17.95 2.22 -6.84
C ASP A 73 -17.85 1.78 -8.31
N VAL A 74 -16.68 1.30 -8.75
CA VAL A 74 -16.46 0.86 -10.14
C VAL A 74 -17.23 -0.43 -10.49
N TYR A 75 -17.34 -1.40 -9.56
CA TYR A 75 -18.13 -2.63 -9.80
C TYR A 75 -19.64 -2.37 -9.95
N LYS A 76 -20.15 -1.25 -9.44
CA LYS A 76 -21.58 -0.91 -9.57
C LYS A 76 -21.91 -0.40 -10.97
N ASP A 77 -20.94 0.19 -11.66
CA ASP A 77 -21.21 1.07 -12.80
C ASP A 77 -20.53 0.64 -14.12
N ASN A 78 -19.72 -0.44 -14.18
CA ASN A 78 -18.97 -0.72 -15.43
C ASN A 78 -18.56 -2.18 -15.68
N ASP A 79 -18.59 -2.59 -16.96
CA ASP A 79 -18.04 -3.87 -17.47
C ASP A 79 -16.53 -3.80 -17.76
N HIS A 80 -15.92 -2.60 -17.76
CA HIS A 80 -14.48 -2.36 -18.04
C HIS A 80 -13.68 -2.01 -16.77
N VAL A 81 -14.04 -2.63 -15.64
CA VAL A 81 -13.41 -2.41 -14.31
C VAL A 81 -11.89 -2.46 -14.38
N TYR A 82 -11.33 -3.45 -15.08
CA TYR A 82 -9.89 -3.70 -15.10
C TYR A 82 -9.09 -2.56 -15.76
N GLU A 83 -9.57 -2.01 -16.88
CA GLU A 83 -8.90 -0.89 -17.57
C GLU A 83 -8.97 0.39 -16.74
N SER A 84 -10.05 0.58 -15.98
CA SER A 84 -10.26 1.77 -15.15
C SER A 84 -9.40 1.79 -13.88
N ILE A 85 -8.92 0.63 -13.42
CA ILE A 85 -8.19 0.50 -12.15
C ILE A 85 -6.77 -0.06 -12.30
N HIS A 86 -6.34 -0.38 -13.52
CA HIS A 86 -5.06 -1.05 -13.79
C HIS A 86 -3.87 -0.36 -13.10
N ASP A 87 -3.72 0.95 -13.29
CA ASP A 87 -2.59 1.70 -12.74
C ASP A 87 -2.62 1.73 -11.21
N SER A 88 -3.82 1.87 -10.63
CA SER A 88 -4.02 1.80 -9.18
C SER A 88 -3.73 0.41 -8.61
N LEU A 89 -4.08 -0.65 -9.35
CA LEU A 89 -3.79 -2.04 -8.98
C LEU A 89 -2.29 -2.31 -9.00
N GLU A 90 -1.59 -1.89 -10.06
CA GLU A 90 -0.14 -2.04 -10.16
C GLU A 90 0.57 -1.31 -9.01
N ALA A 91 0.14 -0.09 -8.72
CA ALA A 91 0.69 0.71 -7.65
C ALA A 91 0.46 0.04 -6.28
N TYR A 92 -0.75 -0.46 -6.02
CA TYR A 92 -1.08 -1.21 -4.81
C TYR A 92 -0.21 -2.46 -4.61
N LEU A 93 0.01 -3.24 -5.68
CA LEU A 93 0.85 -4.44 -5.62
C LEU A 93 2.32 -4.13 -5.32
N LYS A 94 2.86 -3.04 -5.88
CA LYS A 94 4.22 -2.57 -5.57
C LYS A 94 4.36 -2.16 -4.10
N LEU A 95 3.34 -1.51 -3.54
CA LEU A 95 3.32 -1.14 -2.12
C LEU A 95 3.25 -2.37 -1.20
N ALA A 96 2.43 -3.36 -1.53
CA ALA A 96 2.38 -4.64 -0.81
C ALA A 96 3.75 -5.36 -0.84
N GLN A 97 4.42 -5.36 -1.99
CA GLN A 97 5.77 -5.92 -2.12
C GLN A 97 6.78 -5.19 -1.24
N ALA A 98 6.73 -3.85 -1.19
CA ALA A 98 7.61 -3.04 -0.34
C ALA A 98 7.49 -3.42 1.14
N VAL A 99 6.26 -3.54 1.66
CA VAL A 99 6.00 -3.93 3.05
C VAL A 99 6.61 -5.30 3.37
N VAL A 100 6.45 -6.29 2.48
CA VAL A 100 7.02 -7.64 2.67
C VAL A 100 8.55 -7.61 2.63
N MET A 101 9.15 -6.88 1.69
CA MET A 101 10.60 -6.77 1.56
C MET A 101 11.23 -6.08 2.78
N LEU A 102 10.63 -4.99 3.25
CA LEU A 102 11.10 -4.25 4.42
C LEU A 102 10.99 -5.09 5.70
N GLY A 103 9.89 -5.84 5.87
CA GLY A 103 9.72 -6.75 7.01
C GLY A 103 10.74 -7.91 7.04
N ARG A 104 11.25 -8.33 5.88
CA ARG A 104 12.33 -9.33 5.78
C ARG A 104 13.72 -8.74 6.06
N ALA A 105 13.95 -7.50 5.66
CA ALA A 105 15.23 -6.81 5.86
C ALA A 105 15.45 -6.30 7.30
N ALA A 106 14.41 -6.31 8.14
CA ALA A 106 14.45 -5.94 9.56
C ALA A 106 14.76 -7.12 10.50
N ARG A 107 14.91 -8.34 9.97
CA ARG A 107 15.31 -9.56 10.72
C ARG A 107 16.76 -9.89 10.44
#